data_AF-A0A6B3CAV4-F1
#
_entry.id   AF-A0A6B3CAV4-F1
#
_cell.length_a   1.000
_cell.length_b   1.000
_cell.length_c   1.000
_cell.angle_alpha   90.00
_cell.angle_beta   90.00
_cell.angle_gamma   90.00
#
_symmetry.space_group_name_H-M   'P 1'
#
loop_
_entity.id
_entity.type
_entity.pdbx_description
1 polymer ?
#
loop_
_entity_poly.entity_id
_entity_poly.type
_entity_poly.pdbx_seq_one_letter_code
_entity_poly.pdbx_strand_id
1 'polypeptide(L)'
;EIALSNRMLEPYTGGGGDIAATVVVRTADGETYRAGPAVDGRRLTVQDTSDTGATVLLYVSGWDVFWPSVQVIALVVVAAVVAFAAGIAMAIWQANRLAAPLVYLAASAEQLGSGQVRPQLEPSGVEEIDLVGA
;
A
#
# COMPACT_ATOMS: atom_id res chain seq x y z
N GLU A 1 9.42 -19.31 -47.06
CA GLU A 1 9.45 -18.25 -46.03
C GLU A 1 8.04 -17.96 -45.55
N ILE A 2 7.85 -17.82 -44.25
CA ILE A 2 6.60 -17.30 -43.69
C ILE A 2 6.75 -15.77 -43.72
N ALA A 3 5.97 -15.09 -44.56
CA ALA A 3 6.00 -13.63 -44.64
C ALA A 3 5.37 -13.02 -43.37
N LEU A 4 6.01 -11.99 -42.82
CA LEU A 4 5.50 -11.28 -41.65
C LEU A 4 4.20 -10.55 -41.99
N SER A 5 3.26 -10.47 -41.03
CA SER A 5 2.00 -9.77 -41.23
C SER A 5 1.45 -9.20 -39.92
N ASN A 6 0.59 -8.19 -40.01
CA ASN A 6 -0.02 -7.57 -38.82
C ASN A 6 -0.80 -8.60 -37.97
N ARG A 7 -1.46 -9.56 -38.61
CA ARG A 7 -2.23 -10.62 -37.92
C ARG A 7 -1.34 -11.53 -37.08
N MET A 8 -0.08 -11.72 -37.46
CA MET A 8 0.88 -12.49 -36.65
C MET A 8 1.23 -11.78 -35.34
N LEU A 9 1.02 -10.46 -35.25
CA LEU A 9 1.33 -9.68 -34.06
C LEU A 9 0.15 -9.59 -33.07
N GLU A 10 -1.09 -9.81 -33.52
CA GLU A 10 -2.31 -9.73 -32.70
C GLU A 10 -2.27 -10.59 -31.42
N PRO A 11 -1.74 -11.83 -31.41
CA PRO A 11 -1.66 -12.62 -30.18
C PRO A 11 -0.73 -12.02 -29.12
N TYR A 12 0.18 -11.12 -29.52
CA TYR A 12 1.20 -10.51 -28.65
C TYR A 12 0.81 -9.12 -28.16
N THR A 13 -0.36 -8.61 -28.56
CA THR A 13 -0.87 -7.30 -28.11
C THR A 13 -1.51 -7.35 -26.72
N GLY A 14 -1.60 -8.53 -26.11
CA GLY A 14 -2.31 -8.74 -24.85
C GLY A 14 -3.82 -8.47 -24.96
N GLY A 15 -4.48 -8.36 -23.80
CA GLY A 15 -5.92 -8.11 -23.68
C GLY A 15 -6.67 -9.26 -22.99
N GLY A 16 -7.85 -8.95 -22.43
CA GLY A 16 -8.68 -9.93 -21.72
C GLY A 16 -8.27 -10.18 -20.25
N GLY A 17 -7.53 -9.25 -19.63
CA GLY A 17 -7.10 -9.33 -18.22
C GLY A 17 -5.73 -8.71 -17.98
N ASP A 18 -4.87 -8.73 -19.01
CA ASP A 18 -3.52 -8.13 -19.00
C ASP A 18 -3.49 -6.74 -19.65
N ILE A 19 -2.39 -6.01 -19.42
CA ILE A 19 -2.15 -4.67 -20.00
C ILE A 19 -2.07 -4.79 -21.53
N ALA A 20 -2.96 -4.10 -22.23
CA ALA A 20 -2.97 -4.06 -23.68
C ALA A 20 -1.75 -3.29 -24.20
N ALA A 21 -1.09 -3.86 -25.21
CA ALA A 21 0.11 -3.32 -25.82
C ALA A 21 -0.05 -3.18 -27.33
N THR A 22 0.49 -2.10 -27.88
CA THR A 22 0.75 -1.99 -29.32
C THR A 22 2.11 -2.60 -29.60
N VAL A 23 2.14 -3.59 -30.50
CA VAL A 23 3.38 -4.18 -31.02
C VAL A 23 3.67 -3.55 -32.37
N VAL A 24 4.88 -3.04 -32.54
CA VAL A 24 5.39 -2.53 -33.82
C VAL A 24 6.70 -3.23 -34.13
N VAL A 25 6.77 -3.93 -35.26
CA VAL A 25 7.99 -4.58 -35.74
C VAL A 25 8.47 -3.85 -36.98
N ARG A 26 9.73 -3.42 -36.97
CA ARG A 26 10.41 -2.84 -38.12
C ARG A 26 11.46 -3.83 -38.61
N THR A 27 11.32 -4.35 -39.82
CA THR A 27 12.29 -5.30 -40.40
C THR A 27 13.57 -4.58 -40.84
N ALA A 28 14.63 -5.36 -41.05
CA ALA A 28 15.90 -4.84 -41.58
C ALA A 28 15.72 -4.16 -42.95
N ASP A 29 14.75 -4.63 -43.74
CA ASP A 29 14.39 -4.09 -45.06
C ASP A 29 13.57 -2.79 -44.99
N GLY A 30 13.21 -2.35 -43.77
CA GLY A 30 12.50 -1.10 -43.53
C GLY A 30 10.97 -1.21 -43.50
N GLU A 31 10.40 -2.39 -43.75
CA GLU A 31 8.96 -2.62 -43.61
C GLU A 31 8.53 -2.55 -42.14
N THR A 32 7.32 -2.02 -41.90
CA THR A 32 6.78 -1.86 -40.55
C THR A 32 5.44 -2.57 -40.42
N TYR A 33 5.34 -3.42 -39.41
CA TYR A 33 4.14 -4.18 -39.07
C TYR A 33 3.65 -3.74 -37.71
N ARG A 34 2.33 -3.56 -37.56
CA ARG A 34 1.73 -3.05 -36.32
C ARG A 34 0.47 -3.82 -35.98
N ALA A 35 0.31 -4.16 -34.70
CA ALA A 35 -0.94 -4.63 -34.12
C ALA A 35 -1.20 -4.00 -32.75
N GLY A 36 -2.46 -4.00 -32.33
CA GLY A 36 -2.89 -3.55 -31.01
C GLY A 36 -3.57 -2.17 -31.04
N PRO A 37 -4.10 -1.73 -29.88
CA PRO A 37 -4.86 -0.49 -29.78
C PRO A 37 -3.99 0.74 -30.06
N ALA A 38 -4.62 1.87 -30.38
CA ALA A 38 -3.92 3.15 -30.43
C ALA A 38 -3.61 3.61 -29.00
N VAL A 39 -2.33 3.88 -28.72
CA VAL A 39 -1.88 4.45 -27.45
C VAL A 39 -1.61 5.93 -27.66
N ASP A 40 -2.49 6.78 -27.17
CA ASP A 40 -2.36 8.23 -27.22
C ASP A 40 -1.77 8.78 -25.90
N GLY A 41 -0.99 9.87 -26.00
CA GLY A 41 -0.44 10.55 -24.83
C GLY A 41 0.70 9.78 -24.15
N ARG A 42 0.63 9.63 -22.81
CA ARG A 42 1.72 9.03 -22.02
C ARG A 42 1.81 7.54 -22.30
N ARG A 43 2.97 7.10 -22.79
CA ARG A 43 3.25 5.71 -23.14
C ARG A 43 4.55 5.24 -22.51
N LEU A 44 4.59 3.97 -22.15
CA LEU A 44 5.83 3.27 -21.81
C LEU A 44 6.28 2.53 -23.07
N THR A 45 7.56 2.64 -23.40
CA THR A 45 8.15 2.05 -24.59
C THR A 45 9.24 1.08 -24.20
N VAL A 46 9.16 -0.14 -24.71
CA VAL A 46 10.23 -1.13 -24.64
C VAL A 46 10.66 -1.42 -26.07
N GLN A 47 11.96 -1.42 -26.32
CA GLN A 47 12.52 -1.72 -27.63
C GLN A 47 13.53 -2.84 -27.48
N ASP A 48 13.47 -3.81 -28.38
CA ASP A 48 14.46 -4.87 -28.50
C ASP A 48 14.79 -5.14 -29.97
N THR A 49 15.96 -5.70 -30.24
CA THR A 49 16.43 -6.01 -31.60
C THR A 49 16.62 -7.51 -31.76
N SER A 50 16.02 -8.09 -32.79
CA SER A 50 16.18 -9.51 -33.10
C SER A 50 17.54 -9.82 -33.73
N ASP A 51 17.91 -11.09 -33.69
CA ASP A 51 19.13 -11.61 -34.34
C ASP A 51 19.12 -11.43 -35.87
N THR A 52 17.95 -11.27 -36.46
CA THR A 52 17.74 -11.00 -37.89
C THR A 52 17.78 -9.50 -38.24
N GLY A 53 18.06 -8.63 -37.26
CA GLY A 53 18.13 -7.17 -37.43
C GLY A 53 16.78 -6.46 -37.43
N ALA A 54 15.69 -7.16 -37.09
CA ALA A 54 14.39 -6.52 -36.94
C ALA A 54 14.29 -5.84 -35.56
N THR A 55 13.77 -4.62 -35.51
CA THR A 55 13.50 -3.89 -34.26
C THR A 55 12.06 -4.09 -33.83
N VAL A 56 11.84 -4.58 -32.62
CA VAL A 56 10.53 -4.74 -32.00
C VAL A 56 10.34 -3.60 -31.00
N LEU A 57 9.25 -2.86 -31.15
CA LEU A 57 8.83 -1.79 -30.24
C LEU A 57 7.47 -2.16 -29.64
N LEU A 58 7.41 -2.14 -28.32
CA LEU A 58 6.20 -2.34 -27.55
C LEU A 58 5.77 -1.02 -26.90
N TYR A 59 4.51 -0.63 -27.12
CA TYR A 59 3.91 0.53 -26.47
C TYR A 59 2.78 0.08 -25.56
N VAL A 60 2.78 0.54 -24.32
CA VAL A 60 1.63 0.39 -23.42
C VAL A 60 1.16 1.75 -22.95
N SER A 61 -0.16 1.88 -22.72
CA SER A 61 -0.74 3.08 -22.12
C SER A 61 -0.18 3.29 -20.73
N GLY A 62 0.38 4.47 -20.48
CA GLY A 62 0.86 4.83 -19.14
C GLY A 62 -0.28 4.91 -18.13
N TRP A 63 -1.50 5.20 -18.58
CA TRP A 63 -2.68 5.22 -17.73
C TRP A 63 -3.09 3.84 -17.22
N ASP A 64 -2.93 2.81 -18.06
CA ASP A 64 -3.28 1.42 -17.73
C ASP A 64 -2.35 0.85 -16.66
N VAL A 65 -1.11 1.34 -16.60
CA VAL A 65 -0.13 1.00 -15.56
C VAL A 65 -0.31 1.87 -14.30
N PHE A 66 -0.67 3.15 -14.49
CA PHE A 66 -0.75 4.12 -13.41
C PHE A 66 -1.84 3.79 -12.39
N TRP A 67 -3.07 3.49 -12.85
CA TRP A 67 -4.19 3.25 -11.94
C TRP A 67 -3.99 2.05 -10.99
N PRO A 68 -3.57 0.87 -11.49
CA PRO A 68 -3.26 -0.26 -10.61
C PRO A 68 -2.12 0.05 -9.63
N SER A 69 -1.08 0.76 -10.09
CA SER A 69 0.05 1.15 -9.24
C SER A 69 -0.39 2.06 -8.10
N VAL A 70 -1.21 3.08 -8.40
CA VAL A 70 -1.78 3.98 -7.39
C VAL A 70 -2.66 3.24 -6.41
N GLN A 71 -3.46 2.27 -6.87
CA GLN A 71 -4.31 1.45 -5.99
C GLN A 71 -3.49 0.65 -4.97
N VAL A 72 -2.41 0.00 -5.41
CA VAL A 72 -1.52 -0.76 -4.52
C VAL A 72 -0.84 0.17 -3.51
N ILE A 73 -0.30 1.31 -3.97
CA ILE A 73 0.34 2.29 -3.10
C ILE A 73 -0.67 2.84 -2.07
N ALA A 74 -1.89 3.17 -2.49
CA ALA A 74 -2.94 3.67 -1.61
C ALA A 74 -3.31 2.65 -0.53
N LEU A 75 -3.42 1.37 -0.88
CA LEU A 75 -3.64 0.30 0.09
C LEU A 75 -2.53 0.22 1.14
N VAL A 76 -1.27 0.31 0.73
CA VAL A 76 -0.13 0.32 1.66
C VAL A 76 -0.18 1.55 2.59
N VAL A 77 -0.49 2.73 2.05
CA VAL A 77 -0.61 3.95 2.86
C VAL A 77 -1.74 3.82 3.89
N VAL A 78 -2.91 3.31 3.49
CA VAL A 78 -4.04 3.09 4.41
C VAL A 78 -3.65 2.09 5.51
N ALA A 79 -3.01 0.97 5.14
CA ALA A 79 -2.55 -0.02 6.11
C ALA A 79 -1.53 0.57 7.10
N ALA A 80 -0.60 1.40 6.62
CA ALA A 80 0.37 2.08 7.48
C ALA A 80 -0.33 3.03 8.48
N VAL A 81 -1.28 3.84 8.02
CA VAL A 81 -2.04 4.75 8.89
C VAL A 81 -2.79 3.96 9.97
N VAL A 82 -3.44 2.85 9.61
CA VAL A 82 -4.13 1.98 10.56
C VAL A 82 -3.16 1.39 11.59
N ALA A 83 -2.00 0.91 11.15
CA ALA A 83 -0.97 0.36 12.03
C ALA A 83 -0.45 1.41 13.02
N PHE A 84 -0.19 2.63 12.56
CA PHE A 84 0.20 3.74 13.44
C PHE A 84 -0.89 4.09 14.44
N ALA A 85 -2.14 4.20 14.01
CA ALA A 85 -3.27 4.50 14.90
C ALA A 85 -3.41 3.43 15.99
N ALA A 86 -3.34 2.14 15.63
CA ALA A 86 -3.37 1.04 16.58
C ALA A 86 -2.18 1.07 17.56
N GLY A 87 -0.97 1.33 17.06
CA GLY A 87 0.22 1.47 17.88
C GLY A 87 0.13 2.62 18.89
N ILE A 88 -0.35 3.78 18.45
CA ILE A 88 -0.56 4.95 19.32
C ILE A 88 -1.63 4.65 20.38
N ALA A 89 -2.76 4.04 19.99
CA ALA A 89 -3.81 3.66 20.93
C ALA A 89 -3.29 2.69 21.99
N MET A 90 -2.52 1.67 21.58
CA MET A 90 -1.89 0.72 22.49
C MET A 90 -0.86 1.38 23.41
N ALA A 91 -0.08 2.34 22.90
CA ALA A 91 0.89 3.07 23.70
C ALA A 91 0.20 3.93 24.77
N ILE A 92 -0.89 4.62 24.41
CA ILE A 92 -1.69 5.42 25.35
C ILE A 92 -2.31 4.51 26.42
N TRP A 93 -2.89 3.38 26.00
CA TRP A 93 -3.48 2.42 26.94
C TRP A 93 -2.44 1.88 27.94
N GLN A 94 -1.25 1.50 27.45
CA GLN A 94 -0.17 1.03 28.31
C GLN A 94 0.37 2.13 29.23
N ALA A 95 0.53 3.36 28.72
CA ALA A 95 0.99 4.49 29.52
C ALA A 95 0.02 4.79 30.66
N ASN A 96 -1.29 4.85 30.38
CA ASN A 96 -2.31 5.10 31.39
C ASN A 96 -2.38 3.98 32.43
N ARG A 97 -2.31 2.72 31.98
CA ARG A 97 -2.30 1.55 32.88
C ARG A 97 -1.11 1.58 33.86
N LEU A 98 0.05 2.04 33.41
CA LEU A 98 1.26 2.11 34.24
C LEU A 98 1.30 3.36 35.13
N ALA A 99 0.80 4.49 34.64
CA ALA A 99 0.84 5.76 35.36
C ALA A 99 -0.21 5.88 36.46
N ALA A 100 -1.42 5.35 36.25
CA ALA A 100 -2.53 5.52 37.21
C ALA A 100 -2.19 5.04 38.64
N PRO A 101 -1.57 3.86 38.85
CA PRO A 101 -1.19 3.43 40.20
C PRO A 101 -0.12 4.32 40.84
N LEU A 102 0.82 4.86 40.05
CA LEU A 102 1.88 5.73 40.56
C LEU A 102 1.33 7.08 41.03
N VAL A 103 0.34 7.62 40.30
CA VAL A 103 -0.37 8.85 40.71
C VAL A 103 -1.10 8.61 42.03
N TYR A 104 -1.78 7.48 42.18
CA TYR A 104 -2.45 7.13 43.43
C TYR A 104 -1.47 6.98 44.60
N LEU A 105 -0.32 6.33 44.38
CA LEU A 105 0.73 6.21 45.40
C LEU A 105 1.32 7.57 45.78
N ALA A 106 1.52 8.46 44.82
CA ALA A 106 1.99 9.82 45.08
C ALA A 106 0.99 10.60 45.94
N ALA A 107 -0.30 10.54 45.59
CA ALA A 107 -1.37 11.16 46.38
C ALA A 107 -1.46 10.56 47.80
N SER A 108 -1.33 9.24 47.92
CA SER A 108 -1.33 8.56 49.22
C SER A 108 -0.13 8.97 50.09
N ALA A 109 1.05 9.14 49.49
CA ALA A 109 2.25 9.61 50.18
C ALA A 109 2.11 11.05 50.68
N GLU A 110 1.46 11.92 49.91
CA GLU A 110 1.15 13.30 50.29
C GLU A 110 0.16 13.35 51.46
N GLN A 111 -0.93 12.57 51.41
CA GLN A 111 -1.90 12.46 52.50
C GLN A 111 -1.25 11.97 53.80
N LEU A 112 -0.44 10.91 53.73
CA LEU A 112 0.36 10.41 54.86
C LEU A 112 1.30 11.49 55.43
N GLY A 113 2.03 12.21 54.57
CA GLY A 113 2.93 13.28 54.98
C GLY A 113 2.21 14.47 55.63
N SER A 114 0.95 14.72 55.26
CA SER A 114 0.10 15.78 55.82
C SER A 114 -0.62 15.39 57.12
N GLY A 115 -0.49 14.14 57.57
CA GLY A 115 -1.18 13.62 58.76
C GLY A 115 -2.68 13.37 58.56
N GLN A 116 -3.19 13.42 57.33
CA GLN A 116 -4.57 13.10 57.00
C GLN A 116 -4.69 11.62 56.59
N VAL A 117 -5.33 10.81 57.42
CA VAL A 117 -5.65 9.41 57.10
C VAL A 117 -7.16 9.30 56.85
N ARG A 118 -7.62 9.76 55.69
CA ARG A 118 -8.98 9.46 55.20
C ARG A 118 -8.86 8.80 53.83
N PRO A 119 -8.98 7.48 53.73
CA PRO A 119 -8.93 6.80 52.46
C PRO A 119 -10.11 7.27 51.59
N GLN A 120 -9.78 7.86 50.44
CA GLN A 120 -10.70 7.99 49.32
C GLN A 120 -10.28 6.89 48.35
N LEU A 121 -11.18 5.92 48.13
CA LEU A 121 -10.96 4.83 47.18
C LEU A 121 -11.42 5.34 45.82
N GLU A 122 -10.49 5.81 44.99
CA GLU A 122 -10.75 6.00 43.57
C GLU A 122 -10.96 4.63 42.90
N PRO A 123 -11.96 4.49 42.01
CA PRO A 123 -12.22 3.25 41.30
C PRO A 123 -10.98 2.84 40.50
N SER A 124 -10.53 1.61 40.73
CA SER A 124 -9.29 1.05 40.19
C SER A 124 -9.37 0.74 38.69
N GLY A 125 -10.58 0.78 38.12
CA GLY A 125 -10.83 0.43 36.73
C GLY A 125 -10.75 -1.08 36.46
N VAL A 126 -10.67 -1.88 37.52
CA VAL A 126 -10.75 -3.34 37.50
C VAL A 126 -12.04 -3.73 38.20
N GLU A 127 -13.03 -4.17 37.41
CA GLU A 127 -14.41 -4.43 37.85
C GLU A 127 -14.48 -5.39 39.06
N GLU A 128 -13.56 -6.35 39.13
CA GLU A 128 -13.50 -7.33 40.22
C GLU A 128 -12.98 -6.76 41.55
N ILE A 129 -12.16 -5.71 41.53
CA ILE A 129 -11.58 -5.10 42.74
C ILE A 129 -12.52 -4.02 43.31
N ASP A 130 -13.18 -3.25 42.43
CA ASP A 130 -14.11 -2.19 42.84
C ASP A 130 -15.39 -2.76 43.50
N LEU A 131 -15.72 -4.02 43.24
CA LEU A 131 -16.82 -4.75 43.89
C LEU A 131 -16.57 -5.08 45.37
N VAL A 132 -15.31 -5.11 45.81
CA VAL A 132 -14.94 -5.51 47.18
C VAL A 132 -14.78 -4.29 48.12
N GLY A 133 -14.70 -3.08 47.55
CA GLY A 133 -14.56 -1.83 48.30
C GLY A 133 -15.88 -1.11 48.62
N ALA A 134 -17.02 -1.66 48.21
CA ALA A 134 -18.37 -1.14 48.46
C ALA A 134 -18.98 -1.67 49.78
#